data_AF-A0A478FQ78-F1
#
_entry.id   AF-A0A478FQ78-F1
#
_cell.length_a   1.000
_cell.length_b   1.000
_cell.length_c   1.000
_cell.angle_alpha   90.00
_cell.angle_beta   90.00
_cell.angle_gamma   90.00
#
_symmetry.space_group_name_H-M   'P 1'
#
loop_
_entity.id
_entity.type
_entity.pdbx_description
1 polymer ?
#
loop_
_entity_poly.entity_id
_entity_poly.type
_entity_poly.pdbx_seq_one_letter_code
_entity_poly.pdbx_strand_id
1 'polypeptide(L)'
;MDPIKLSAGALGVAILAGGSYGIYDAVSWIMPDDYLVLSKCSNKGDYSSDNKAGKDYGRYLIGAYDKQNEKWWNWSYRWWQYDLKNNSNTLDDKFNSSDKIKSAFSVKEDNSADNAKALNKVCEGLYKGNSSDVDPTSGINNLKNNFWKYCSFLGKSPTTVGVKDEKEVYQSGKHGETKKANLISTVDPENSVFWEVRNEEFFGNDAEINGSSADATNDSVFHKLFKTPVGENRGHIRDACKKAYGLSSSESGSDKATEANVLKFCSLKGKE
;
A
#
# COMPACT_ATOMS: atom_id res chain seq x y z
N MET A 1 -15.64 -18.81 7.87
CA MET A 1 -14.83 -17.58 7.80
C MET A 1 -13.99 -17.73 6.55
N ASP A 2 -14.56 -17.34 5.41
CA ASP A 2 -13.84 -17.43 4.14
C ASP A 2 -12.69 -16.43 4.17
N PRO A 3 -11.45 -16.83 3.86
CA PRO A 3 -10.40 -15.86 3.63
C PRO A 3 -10.90 -14.93 2.53
N ILE A 4 -10.87 -13.62 2.78
CA ILE A 4 -11.02 -12.64 1.71
C ILE A 4 -9.84 -12.91 0.78
N LYS A 5 -10.09 -13.72 -0.24
CA LYS A 5 -9.32 -13.72 -1.46
C LYS A 5 -9.47 -12.29 -1.95
N LEU A 6 -8.48 -11.45 -1.67
CA LEU A 6 -8.26 -10.22 -2.40
C LEU A 6 -7.95 -10.72 -3.81
N SER A 7 -9.03 -11.03 -4.51
CA SER A 7 -9.00 -11.51 -5.89
C SER A 7 -8.71 -10.25 -6.65
N ALA A 8 -7.43 -9.91 -6.71
CA ALA A 8 -6.85 -8.87 -7.55
C ALA A 8 -6.99 -9.25 -9.03
N GLY A 9 -8.17 -9.75 -9.44
CA GLY A 9 -8.54 -10.18 -10.78
C GLY A 9 -8.63 -9.05 -11.79
N ALA A 10 -8.17 -7.85 -11.44
CA ALA A 10 -8.10 -6.68 -12.32
C ALA A 10 -6.78 -5.89 -12.22
N LEU A 11 -5.75 -6.38 -11.51
CA LEU A 11 -4.43 -5.73 -11.50
C LEU A 11 -3.56 -6.25 -12.66
N GLY A 12 -4.05 -6.07 -13.88
CA GLY A 12 -3.27 -6.27 -15.09
C GLY A 12 -2.25 -5.14 -15.25
N VAL A 13 -1.00 -5.39 -14.86
CA VAL A 13 0.11 -4.50 -15.22
C VAL A 13 0.29 -4.57 -16.73
N ALA A 14 0.01 -3.47 -17.43
CA ALA A 14 0.23 -3.37 -18.87
C ALA A 14 1.72 -3.45 -19.18
N ILE A 15 2.18 -4.59 -19.71
CA ILE A 15 3.51 -4.72 -20.32
C ILE A 15 3.36 -4.32 -21.80
N LEU A 16 4.04 -3.24 -22.19
CA LEU A 16 4.15 -2.80 -23.58
C LEU A 16 4.98 -3.81 -24.40
N ALA A 17 4.29 -4.48 -25.32
CA ALA A 17 4.65 -5.24 -26.52
C ALA A 17 6.12 -5.55 -26.89
N GLY A 18 6.35 -6.83 -27.24
CA GLY A 18 7.37 -7.25 -28.22
C GLY A 18 7.70 -8.76 -28.26
N GLY A 19 7.09 -9.52 -29.19
CA GLY A 19 7.69 -10.76 -29.74
C GLY A 19 7.25 -12.13 -29.16
N SER A 20 6.65 -12.95 -30.01
CA SER A 20 5.98 -14.26 -29.75
C SER A 20 6.90 -15.46 -29.40
N TYR A 21 8.10 -15.22 -28.88
CA TYR A 21 8.96 -16.25 -28.26
C TYR A 21 9.24 -15.99 -26.77
N GLY A 22 8.67 -14.91 -26.19
CA GLY A 22 8.92 -14.44 -24.82
C GLY A 22 7.76 -14.60 -23.82
N ILE A 23 6.75 -15.43 -24.11
CA ILE A 23 5.55 -15.53 -23.25
C ILE A 23 5.90 -16.13 -21.87
N TYR A 24 6.81 -17.09 -21.80
CA TYR A 24 7.19 -17.70 -20.52
C TYR A 24 7.94 -16.71 -19.61
N ASP A 25 8.80 -15.85 -20.18
CA ASP A 25 9.45 -14.77 -19.43
C ASP A 25 8.43 -13.69 -19.04
N ALA A 26 7.60 -13.21 -19.98
CA ALA A 26 6.61 -12.16 -19.74
C ALA A 26 5.58 -12.53 -18.66
N VAL A 27 5.10 -13.79 -18.64
CA VAL A 27 4.15 -14.28 -17.62
C VAL A 27 4.82 -14.44 -16.26
N SER A 28 6.14 -14.70 -16.23
CA SER A 28 6.88 -14.85 -14.97
C SER A 28 7.13 -13.53 -14.21
N TRP A 29 6.97 -12.39 -14.89
CA TRP A 29 7.05 -11.04 -14.31
C TRP A 29 5.69 -10.52 -13.81
N ILE A 30 4.59 -11.23 -14.09
CA ILE A 30 3.26 -10.87 -13.58
C ILE A 30 3.20 -11.13 -12.08
N MET A 31 2.79 -10.12 -11.31
CA MET A 31 2.61 -10.25 -9.87
C MET A 31 1.58 -11.35 -9.57
N PRO A 32 1.90 -12.33 -8.70
CA PRO A 32 0.91 -13.29 -8.24
C PRO A 32 -0.28 -12.57 -7.60
N ASP A 33 -1.49 -13.02 -7.92
CA ASP A 33 -2.76 -12.53 -7.38
C ASP A 33 -3.14 -13.25 -6.07
N ASP A 34 -2.59 -14.43 -5.85
CA ASP A 34 -2.82 -15.23 -4.64
C ASP A 34 -1.77 -14.92 -3.56
N TYR A 35 -2.06 -13.92 -2.73
CA TYR A 35 -1.26 -13.57 -1.54
C TYR A 35 -2.13 -13.09 -0.38
N LEU A 36 -1.57 -13.18 0.83
CA LEU A 36 -2.10 -12.65 2.07
C LEU A 36 -1.29 -11.44 2.52
N VAL A 37 -1.99 -10.35 2.79
CA VAL A 37 -1.40 -9.16 3.42
C VAL A 37 -1.21 -9.38 4.91
N LEU A 38 -0.20 -8.73 5.48
CA LEU A 38 0.26 -8.89 6.86
C LEU A 38 -0.88 -8.73 7.89
N SER A 39 -1.81 -7.81 7.65
CA SER A 39 -2.96 -7.56 8.54
C SER A 39 -3.97 -8.71 8.60
N LYS A 40 -3.92 -9.65 7.65
CA LYS A 40 -4.77 -10.85 7.57
C LYS A 40 -4.04 -12.12 7.99
N CYS A 41 -2.74 -12.05 8.24
CA CYS A 41 -1.92 -13.18 8.66
C CYS A 41 -2.19 -13.59 10.12
N SER A 42 -1.94 -14.86 10.43
CA SER A 42 -2.12 -15.42 11.78
C SER A 42 -1.21 -14.76 12.82
N ASN A 43 -0.04 -14.30 12.40
CA ASN A 43 0.97 -13.65 13.25
C ASN A 43 0.88 -12.12 13.26
N LYS A 44 -0.23 -11.51 12.82
CA LYS A 44 -0.39 -10.05 12.81
C LYS A 44 -0.15 -9.38 14.18
N GLY A 45 -0.35 -10.13 15.27
CA GLY A 45 -0.10 -9.69 16.64
C GLY A 45 1.36 -9.32 16.91
N ASP A 46 2.31 -9.94 16.19
CA ASP A 46 3.76 -9.70 16.31
C ASP A 46 4.14 -8.24 15.95
N TYR A 47 3.22 -7.51 15.29
CA TYR A 47 3.43 -6.15 14.81
C TYR A 47 2.46 -5.14 15.45
N SER A 48 1.77 -5.51 16.53
CA SER A 48 0.71 -4.69 17.13
C SER A 48 1.20 -3.48 17.95
N SER A 49 2.51 -3.41 18.24
CA SER A 49 3.10 -2.29 18.99
C SER A 49 3.04 -0.98 18.19
N ASP A 50 2.88 0.14 18.89
CA ASP A 50 2.89 1.46 18.26
C ASP A 50 4.21 1.74 17.54
N ASN A 51 4.12 2.58 16.50
CA ASN A 51 5.25 3.02 15.66
C ASN A 51 5.94 1.91 14.86
N LYS A 52 5.33 0.73 14.74
CA LYS A 52 5.85 -0.36 13.89
C LYS A 52 5.32 -0.24 12.47
N ALA A 53 6.20 -0.40 11.48
CA ALA A 53 5.80 -0.39 10.07
C ALA A 53 4.73 -1.45 9.76
N GLY A 54 4.83 -2.64 10.38
CA GLY A 54 3.84 -3.70 10.25
C GLY A 54 2.46 -3.33 10.80
N LYS A 55 2.38 -2.45 11.82
CA LYS A 55 1.12 -1.92 12.35
C LYS A 55 0.50 -0.94 11.37
N ASP A 56 1.28 0.07 10.99
CA ASP A 56 0.79 1.22 10.24
C ASP A 56 0.48 0.88 8.79
N TYR A 57 1.22 -0.08 8.21
CA TYR A 57 1.13 -0.41 6.78
C TYR A 57 0.73 -1.85 6.51
N GLY A 58 0.42 -2.67 7.53
CA GLY A 58 0.17 -4.10 7.36
C GLY A 58 -0.93 -4.48 6.37
N ARG A 59 -1.81 -3.55 5.99
CA ARG A 59 -2.82 -3.72 4.93
C ARG A 59 -2.21 -3.78 3.51
N TYR A 60 -0.98 -3.30 3.35
CA TYR A 60 -0.26 -3.22 2.08
C TYR A 60 0.95 -4.16 2.01
N LEU A 61 1.43 -4.59 3.17
CA LEU A 61 2.62 -5.44 3.30
C LEU A 61 2.26 -6.90 3.13
N ILE A 62 3.17 -7.69 2.57
CA ILE A 62 2.96 -9.12 2.39
C ILE A 62 3.31 -9.88 3.67
N GLY A 63 2.48 -10.84 4.04
CA GLY A 63 2.72 -11.75 5.16
C GLY A 63 4.05 -12.48 5.01
N ALA A 64 4.92 -12.37 6.02
CA ALA A 64 6.27 -12.90 5.94
C ALA A 64 6.32 -14.44 5.88
N TYR A 65 5.49 -15.13 6.67
CA TYR A 65 5.65 -16.57 6.91
C TYR A 65 4.52 -17.44 6.40
N ASP A 66 3.43 -16.85 5.89
CA ASP A 66 2.33 -17.61 5.31
C ASP A 66 2.82 -18.31 4.04
N LYS A 67 2.73 -19.64 4.02
CA LYS A 67 3.21 -20.46 2.89
C LYS A 67 2.53 -20.09 1.57
N GLN A 68 1.29 -19.61 1.62
CA GLN A 68 0.57 -19.09 0.44
C GLN A 68 1.34 -17.94 -0.25
N ASN A 69 2.10 -17.16 0.52
CA ASN A 69 2.89 -16.04 0.00
C ASN A 69 4.21 -16.48 -0.64
N GLU A 70 4.61 -17.76 -0.57
CA GLU A 70 5.87 -18.23 -1.12
C GLU A 70 6.01 -17.88 -2.61
N LYS A 71 4.93 -17.99 -3.39
CA LYS A 71 4.93 -17.61 -4.81
C LYS A 71 5.17 -16.11 -4.99
N TRP A 72 4.55 -15.27 -4.17
CA TRP A 72 4.75 -13.82 -4.19
C TRP A 72 6.17 -13.44 -3.80
N TRP A 73 6.73 -14.05 -2.76
CA TRP A 73 8.10 -13.82 -2.33
C TRP A 73 9.11 -14.21 -3.42
N ASN A 74 8.90 -15.32 -4.11
CA ASN A 74 9.70 -15.71 -5.26
C ASN A 74 9.62 -14.70 -6.42
N TRP A 75 8.44 -14.13 -6.67
CA TRP A 75 8.27 -13.07 -7.66
C TRP A 75 9.02 -11.78 -7.27
N SER A 76 8.85 -11.32 -6.02
CA SER A 76 9.54 -10.13 -5.50
C SER A 76 11.06 -10.30 -5.51
N TYR A 77 11.54 -11.49 -5.16
CA TYR A 77 12.96 -11.83 -5.20
C TYR A 77 13.56 -11.74 -6.60
N ARG A 78 12.82 -12.12 -7.66
CA ARG A 78 13.28 -11.95 -9.06
C ARG A 78 13.46 -10.49 -9.43
N TRP A 79 12.54 -9.63 -9.01
CA TRP A 79 12.68 -8.17 -9.19
C TRP A 79 13.88 -7.62 -8.44
N TRP A 80 14.10 -8.06 -7.21
CA TRP A 80 15.29 -7.71 -6.47
C TRP A 80 16.58 -8.18 -7.18
N GLN A 81 16.63 -9.41 -7.69
CA GLN A 81 17.78 -9.91 -8.45
C GLN A 81 18.02 -9.08 -9.72
N TYR A 82 16.95 -8.68 -10.42
CA TYR A 82 17.05 -7.80 -11.57
C TYR A 82 17.65 -6.44 -11.20
N ASP A 83 17.18 -5.82 -10.11
CA ASP A 83 17.71 -4.53 -9.67
C ASP A 83 19.13 -4.66 -9.12
N LEU A 84 19.49 -5.75 -8.46
CA LEU A 84 20.87 -5.99 -8.02
C LEU A 84 21.83 -6.04 -9.21
N LYS A 85 21.39 -6.62 -10.33
CA LYS A 85 22.20 -6.70 -11.55
C LYS A 85 22.26 -5.37 -12.33
N ASN A 86 21.16 -4.64 -12.37
CA ASN A 86 21.00 -3.51 -13.31
C ASN A 86 20.98 -2.13 -12.63
N ASN A 87 20.61 -2.05 -11.35
CA ASN A 87 20.30 -0.81 -10.62
C ASN A 87 20.88 -0.83 -9.18
N SER A 88 22.03 -1.48 -8.95
CA SER A 88 22.55 -1.73 -7.60
C SER A 88 22.81 -0.48 -6.76
N ASN A 89 23.10 0.66 -7.40
CA ASN A 89 23.28 1.96 -6.76
C ASN A 89 21.98 2.54 -6.15
N THR A 90 20.82 2.01 -6.52
CA THR A 90 19.50 2.39 -5.97
C THR A 90 19.07 1.48 -4.81
N LEU A 91 19.87 0.47 -4.49
CA LEU A 91 19.62 -0.45 -3.39
C LEU A 91 20.20 0.09 -2.08
N ASP A 92 19.42 -0.06 -1.01
CA ASP A 92 19.83 0.16 0.36
C ASP A 92 20.75 -0.96 0.85
N ASP A 93 21.53 -0.70 1.90
CA ASP A 93 22.48 -1.64 2.50
C ASP A 93 21.87 -2.98 2.95
N LYS A 94 20.54 -3.04 3.17
CA LYS A 94 19.82 -4.28 3.46
C LYS A 94 19.53 -5.11 2.21
N PHE A 95 19.63 -4.53 1.02
CA PHE A 95 19.27 -5.15 -0.26
C PHE A 95 20.43 -5.17 -1.26
N ASN A 96 21.53 -4.45 -1.04
CA ASN A 96 22.56 -4.19 -2.05
C ASN A 96 23.52 -5.35 -2.39
N SER A 97 23.31 -6.57 -1.88
CA SER A 97 24.12 -7.72 -2.28
C SER A 97 23.46 -9.07 -2.06
N SER A 98 23.94 -10.09 -2.78
CA SER A 98 23.60 -11.51 -2.56
C SER A 98 24.09 -12.07 -1.23
N ASP A 99 24.87 -11.31 -0.46
CA ASP A 99 25.21 -11.65 0.91
C ASP A 99 24.21 -11.11 1.94
N LYS A 100 23.35 -10.17 1.52
CA LYS A 100 22.25 -9.64 2.33
C LYS A 100 20.96 -10.40 2.11
N ILE A 101 20.72 -10.86 0.88
CA ILE A 101 19.54 -11.66 0.53
C ILE A 101 20.01 -12.94 -0.19
N LYS A 102 19.75 -14.09 0.42
CA LYS A 102 20.21 -15.41 -0.04
C LYS A 102 19.12 -16.24 -0.71
N SER A 103 17.87 -16.00 -0.36
CA SER A 103 16.72 -16.73 -0.88
C SER A 103 15.47 -15.85 -0.84
N ALA A 104 14.41 -16.27 -1.55
CA ALA A 104 13.15 -15.54 -1.58
C ALA A 104 12.34 -15.71 -0.28
N PHE A 105 12.24 -16.96 0.19
CA PHE A 105 11.33 -17.35 1.26
C PHE A 105 12.02 -18.34 2.20
N SER A 106 11.76 -18.18 3.50
CA SER A 106 12.09 -19.14 4.54
C SER A 106 10.95 -19.22 5.55
N VAL A 107 10.68 -20.42 6.06
CA VAL A 107 9.77 -20.61 7.20
C VAL A 107 10.32 -19.92 8.46
N LYS A 108 9.43 -19.60 9.42
CA LYS A 108 9.75 -18.79 10.61
C LYS A 108 10.82 -19.47 11.47
N GLU A 109 10.73 -20.78 11.63
CA GLU A 109 11.55 -21.60 12.54
C GLU A 109 12.98 -21.85 12.02
N ASP A 110 13.22 -21.67 10.71
CA ASP A 110 14.52 -21.95 10.12
C ASP A 110 15.49 -20.78 10.31
N ASN A 111 16.30 -20.85 11.35
CA ASN A 111 17.27 -19.82 11.72
C ASN A 111 18.69 -20.11 11.24
N SER A 112 18.86 -20.94 10.21
CA SER A 112 20.19 -21.08 9.58
C SER A 112 20.67 -19.74 9.03
N ALA A 113 21.99 -19.52 9.00
CA ALA A 113 22.56 -18.22 8.68
C ALA A 113 22.15 -17.70 7.27
N ASP A 114 21.95 -18.61 6.32
CA ASP A 114 21.47 -18.26 4.98
C ASP A 114 19.97 -17.98 4.97
N ASN A 115 19.17 -18.75 5.72
CA ASN A 115 17.71 -18.55 5.76
C ASN A 115 17.29 -17.35 6.61
N ALA A 116 18.12 -16.91 7.56
CA ALA A 116 17.99 -15.62 8.23
C ALA A 116 18.06 -14.44 7.24
N LYS A 117 18.61 -14.66 6.05
CA LYS A 117 18.74 -13.69 4.94
C LYS A 117 17.75 -13.96 3.81
N ALA A 118 16.69 -14.72 4.05
CA ALA A 118 15.58 -14.80 3.10
C ALA A 118 14.88 -13.43 2.99
N LEU A 119 14.46 -13.04 1.78
CA LEU A 119 13.82 -11.73 1.53
C LEU A 119 12.61 -11.51 2.45
N ASN A 120 11.77 -12.53 2.63
CA ASN A 120 10.63 -12.46 3.54
C ASN A 120 11.02 -12.13 4.99
N LYS A 121 12.16 -12.64 5.48
CA LYS A 121 12.70 -12.33 6.82
C LYS A 121 13.32 -10.95 6.90
N VAL A 122 13.99 -10.50 5.85
CA VAL A 122 14.51 -9.12 5.76
C VAL A 122 13.34 -8.12 5.84
N CYS A 123 12.28 -8.35 5.07
CA CYS A 123 11.05 -7.56 5.14
C CYS A 123 10.38 -7.65 6.51
N GLU A 124 10.33 -8.83 7.14
CA GLU A 124 9.80 -8.99 8.50
C GLU A 124 10.55 -8.14 9.53
N GLY A 125 11.88 -8.10 9.43
CA GLY A 125 12.71 -7.22 10.25
C GLY A 125 12.34 -5.74 10.08
N LEU A 126 11.99 -5.32 8.86
CA LEU A 126 11.50 -3.97 8.59
C LEU A 126 10.08 -3.74 9.13
N TYR A 127 9.20 -4.74 9.10
CA TYR A 127 7.86 -4.66 9.70
C TYR A 127 7.94 -4.41 11.21
N LYS A 128 8.94 -5.00 11.87
CA LYS A 128 9.27 -4.77 13.28
C LYS A 128 10.10 -3.51 13.53
N GLY A 129 10.56 -2.83 12.48
CA GLY A 129 11.26 -1.55 12.55
C GLY A 129 10.31 -0.38 12.80
N ASN A 130 10.88 0.82 12.91
CA ASN A 130 10.08 2.04 13.10
C ASN A 130 9.39 2.43 11.79
N SER A 131 8.13 2.85 11.86
CA SER A 131 7.36 3.23 10.66
C SER A 131 7.90 4.49 9.98
N SER A 132 8.62 5.36 10.72
CA SER A 132 9.31 6.54 10.20
C SER A 132 10.38 6.21 9.15
N ASP A 133 11.05 5.06 9.27
CA ASP A 133 12.19 4.70 8.43
C ASP A 133 11.75 4.38 6.99
N VAL A 134 10.48 3.99 6.85
CA VAL A 134 9.85 3.57 5.60
C VAL A 134 8.62 4.42 5.25
N ASP A 135 8.43 5.53 5.98
CA ASP A 135 7.26 6.40 5.82
C ASP A 135 7.30 7.07 4.44
N PRO A 136 6.26 6.92 3.60
CA PRO A 136 6.09 7.64 2.33
C PRO A 136 6.38 9.14 2.43
N THR A 137 6.01 9.74 3.56
CA THR A 137 6.12 11.18 3.85
C THR A 137 7.54 11.63 4.24
N SER A 138 8.41 10.69 4.65
CA SER A 138 9.81 10.99 4.91
C SER A 138 10.56 11.25 3.59
N GLY A 139 11.71 11.92 3.63
CA GLY A 139 12.50 12.21 2.42
C GLY A 139 12.78 10.96 1.56
N ILE A 140 13.17 11.17 0.29
CA ILE A 140 13.54 10.04 -0.57
C ILE A 140 14.78 9.36 0.02
N ASN A 141 14.66 8.08 0.37
CA ASN A 141 15.79 7.23 0.71
C ASN A 141 15.61 5.84 0.07
N ASN A 142 16.73 5.15 -0.15
CA ASN A 142 16.71 3.86 -0.83
C ASN A 142 15.95 2.80 -0.02
N LEU A 143 16.04 2.83 1.32
CA LEU A 143 15.37 1.88 2.20
C LEU A 143 13.86 1.87 1.99
N LYS A 144 13.23 3.05 2.00
CA LYS A 144 11.81 3.26 1.75
C LYS A 144 11.41 2.71 0.40
N ASN A 145 12.14 3.09 -0.65
CA ASN A 145 11.83 2.66 -2.01
C ASN A 145 11.92 1.14 -2.14
N ASN A 146 12.97 0.53 -1.60
CA ASN A 146 13.15 -0.92 -1.62
C ASN A 146 12.13 -1.64 -0.73
N PHE A 147 11.76 -1.08 0.43
CA PHE A 147 10.72 -1.61 1.30
C PHE A 147 9.39 -1.72 0.58
N TRP A 148 8.90 -0.63 0.00
CA TRP A 148 7.63 -0.65 -0.72
C TRP A 148 7.71 -1.49 -2.00
N LYS A 149 8.86 -1.53 -2.67
CA LYS A 149 9.06 -2.35 -3.87
C LYS A 149 9.04 -3.84 -3.59
N TYR A 150 9.75 -4.28 -2.54
CA TYR A 150 9.99 -5.72 -2.33
C TYR A 150 9.14 -6.34 -1.22
N CYS A 151 8.54 -5.53 -0.33
CA CYS A 151 7.78 -6.02 0.81
C CYS A 151 6.28 -5.71 0.73
N SER A 152 5.82 -4.98 -0.29
CA SER A 152 4.42 -4.60 -0.46
C SER A 152 3.89 -4.97 -1.84
N PHE A 153 2.60 -5.25 -1.96
CA PHE A 153 1.98 -5.47 -3.27
C PHE A 153 1.85 -4.19 -4.10
N LEU A 154 2.07 -3.01 -3.49
CA LEU A 154 2.02 -1.73 -4.21
C LEU A 154 3.20 -1.59 -5.18
N GLY A 155 4.31 -2.31 -4.95
CA GLY A 155 5.51 -2.27 -5.79
C GLY A 155 6.28 -0.95 -5.76
N LYS A 156 5.75 0.08 -5.09
CA LYS A 156 6.37 1.37 -4.80
C LYS A 156 5.60 2.10 -3.71
N SER A 157 6.25 3.12 -3.14
CA SER A 157 5.59 4.00 -2.19
C SER A 157 4.58 4.88 -2.94
N PRO A 158 3.31 4.93 -2.52
CA PRO A 158 2.35 5.84 -3.13
C PRO A 158 2.77 7.30 -2.98
N THR A 159 2.54 8.07 -4.04
CA THR A 159 2.87 9.49 -4.07
C THR A 159 1.83 10.28 -3.30
N THR A 160 2.28 11.22 -2.48
CA THR A 160 1.39 12.08 -1.68
C THR A 160 1.08 13.37 -2.45
N VAL A 161 0.02 14.07 -2.05
CA VAL A 161 -0.33 15.40 -2.57
C VAL A 161 0.87 16.36 -2.46
N GLY A 162 1.65 16.23 -1.38
CA GLY A 162 2.85 17.00 -1.13
C GLY A 162 4.02 16.73 -2.09
N VAL A 163 4.06 15.58 -2.76
CA VAL A 163 5.16 15.23 -3.69
C VAL A 163 4.79 15.53 -5.14
N LYS A 164 3.52 15.37 -5.53
CA LYS A 164 3.08 15.66 -6.92
C LYS A 164 2.92 17.15 -7.25
N ASP A 165 3.21 18.04 -6.30
CA ASP A 165 2.91 19.47 -6.38
C ASP A 165 1.44 19.76 -6.71
N GLU A 166 0.53 18.90 -6.23
CA GLU A 166 -0.90 19.22 -6.10
C GLU A 166 -1.16 20.32 -5.06
N LYS A 167 -0.12 20.81 -4.39
CA LYS A 167 -0.19 21.84 -3.34
C LYS A 167 -0.88 23.12 -3.81
N GLU A 168 -0.64 23.53 -5.06
CA GLU A 168 -1.25 24.74 -5.62
C GLU A 168 -2.73 24.53 -5.98
N VAL A 169 -3.20 23.28 -6.04
CA VAL A 169 -4.59 22.95 -6.37
C VAL A 169 -5.51 23.21 -5.16
N TYR A 170 -5.00 23.05 -3.94
CA TYR A 170 -5.79 23.16 -2.72
C TYR A 170 -5.54 24.48 -2.00
N GLN A 171 -6.62 25.23 -1.76
CA GLN A 171 -6.55 26.52 -1.06
C GLN A 171 -6.09 26.35 0.40
N SER A 172 -5.50 27.41 0.96
CA SER A 172 -5.11 27.46 2.36
C SER A 172 -6.27 27.09 3.30
N GLY A 173 -6.01 26.24 4.28
CA GLY A 173 -6.99 25.77 5.25
C GLY A 173 -7.86 24.59 4.79
N LYS A 174 -7.69 24.11 3.56
CA LYS A 174 -8.31 22.87 3.08
C LYS A 174 -7.46 21.66 3.44
N HIS A 175 -8.09 20.49 3.64
CA HIS A 175 -7.42 19.24 4.00
C HIS A 175 -6.28 18.88 3.04
N GLY A 176 -6.49 19.09 1.74
CA GLY A 176 -5.51 18.83 0.70
C GLY A 176 -4.22 19.62 0.88
N GLU A 177 -4.27 20.82 1.46
CA GLU A 177 -3.09 21.63 1.73
C GLU A 177 -2.53 21.40 3.14
N THR A 178 -3.38 21.33 4.15
CA THR A 178 -2.95 21.16 5.55
C THR A 178 -2.38 19.77 5.84
N LYS A 179 -2.86 18.74 5.13
CA LYS A 179 -2.46 17.33 5.30
C LYS A 179 -1.75 16.76 4.07
N LYS A 180 -1.26 17.61 3.16
CA LYS A 180 -0.64 17.21 1.89
C LYS A 180 0.45 16.15 2.01
N ALA A 181 1.18 16.15 3.14
CA ALA A 181 2.22 15.17 3.38
C ALA A 181 1.65 13.75 3.52
N ASN A 182 0.47 13.60 4.13
CA ASN A 182 -0.12 12.30 4.47
C ASN A 182 -1.15 11.81 3.45
N LEU A 183 -1.77 12.73 2.72
CA LEU A 183 -2.83 12.41 1.76
C LEU A 183 -2.23 11.88 0.45
N ILE A 184 -2.78 10.76 -0.02
CA ILE A 184 -2.35 10.15 -1.28
C ILE A 184 -2.88 10.99 -2.44
N SER A 185 -2.01 11.23 -3.43
CA SER A 185 -2.37 11.96 -4.64
C SER A 185 -3.50 11.25 -5.39
N THR A 186 -4.53 12.01 -5.75
CA THR A 186 -5.68 11.50 -6.52
C THR A 186 -5.49 11.64 -8.03
N VAL A 187 -4.46 12.38 -8.46
CA VAL A 187 -4.17 12.61 -9.88
C VAL A 187 -2.99 11.80 -10.40
N ASP A 188 -2.14 11.27 -9.50
CA ASP A 188 -1.01 10.44 -9.90
C ASP A 188 -1.50 9.07 -10.42
N PRO A 189 -1.33 8.75 -11.72
CA PRO A 189 -1.70 7.43 -12.25
C PRO A 189 -0.92 6.30 -11.58
N GLU A 190 0.23 6.61 -10.98
CA GLU A 190 1.04 5.67 -10.23
C GLU A 190 0.40 5.15 -8.94
N ASN A 191 -0.63 5.84 -8.43
CA ASN A 191 -1.38 5.44 -7.24
C ASN A 191 -2.60 4.56 -7.54
N SER A 192 -2.78 4.12 -8.80
CA SER A 192 -3.96 3.33 -9.22
C SER A 192 -4.19 2.11 -8.32
N VAL A 193 -3.16 1.30 -8.07
CA VAL A 193 -3.25 0.10 -7.22
C VAL A 193 -3.69 0.43 -5.80
N PHE A 194 -3.16 1.51 -5.21
CA PHE A 194 -3.59 1.96 -3.89
C PHE A 194 -5.08 2.32 -3.89
N TRP A 195 -5.53 3.07 -4.90
CA TRP A 195 -6.90 3.53 -4.98
C TRP A 195 -7.90 2.39 -5.19
N GLU A 196 -7.57 1.39 -6.02
CA GLU A 196 -8.41 0.19 -6.19
C GLU A 196 -8.56 -0.58 -4.88
N VAL A 197 -7.45 -0.88 -4.19
CA VAL A 197 -7.52 -1.58 -2.90
C VAL A 197 -8.26 -0.76 -1.85
N ARG A 198 -8.00 0.55 -1.77
CA ARG A 198 -8.70 1.42 -0.84
C ARG A 198 -10.20 1.45 -1.12
N ASN A 199 -10.62 1.34 -2.38
CA ASN A 199 -12.02 1.28 -2.77
C ASN A 199 -12.68 -0.01 -2.30
N GLU A 200 -12.02 -1.15 -2.49
CA GLU A 200 -12.46 -2.44 -1.97
C GLU A 200 -12.57 -2.42 -0.43
N GLU A 201 -11.59 -1.85 0.25
CA GLU A 201 -11.60 -1.69 1.71
C GLU A 201 -12.75 -0.79 2.19
N PHE A 202 -12.98 0.33 1.49
CA PHE A 202 -14.03 1.29 1.83
C PHE A 202 -15.42 0.67 1.77
N PHE A 203 -15.69 -0.18 0.76
CA PHE A 203 -16.96 -0.88 0.62
C PHE A 203 -16.98 -2.27 1.26
N GLY A 204 -15.87 -2.70 1.86
CA GLY A 204 -15.70 -4.03 2.43
C GLY A 204 -16.27 -4.18 3.84
N ASN A 205 -16.03 -5.36 4.42
CA ASN A 205 -16.55 -5.75 5.73
C ASN A 205 -15.65 -5.35 6.91
N ASP A 206 -14.52 -4.71 6.65
CA ASP A 206 -13.55 -4.34 7.67
C ASP A 206 -13.95 -3.02 8.34
N ALA A 207 -14.62 -3.11 9.49
CA ALA A 207 -15.18 -1.94 10.20
C ALA A 207 -14.12 -0.89 10.59
N GLU A 208 -12.85 -1.28 10.69
CA GLU A 208 -11.77 -0.33 11.00
C GLU A 208 -11.51 0.64 9.86
N ILE A 209 -11.83 0.29 8.62
CA ILE A 209 -11.45 1.06 7.43
C ILE A 209 -12.59 1.30 6.43
N ASN A 210 -13.71 0.59 6.56
CA ASN A 210 -14.84 0.78 5.68
C ASN A 210 -15.58 2.11 5.96
N GLY A 211 -16.38 2.53 4.99
CA GLY A 211 -17.15 3.77 5.03
C GLY A 211 -18.37 3.74 5.95
N SER A 212 -18.65 2.64 6.64
CA SER A 212 -19.87 2.49 7.45
C SER A 212 -19.95 3.45 8.63
N SER A 213 -18.80 3.94 9.11
CA SER A 213 -18.71 4.93 10.19
C SER A 213 -18.92 6.38 9.74
N ALA A 214 -18.96 6.66 8.44
CA ALA A 214 -19.19 8.02 7.94
C ALA A 214 -20.65 8.42 8.18
N ASP A 215 -20.86 9.53 8.88
CA ASP A 215 -22.20 10.06 9.18
C ASP A 215 -22.62 11.15 8.20
N ALA A 216 -23.93 11.30 7.99
CA ALA A 216 -24.48 12.23 7.01
C ALA A 216 -24.27 13.71 7.38
N THR A 217 -24.02 14.01 8.66
CA THR A 217 -23.97 15.37 9.22
C THR A 217 -22.57 15.96 9.13
N ASN A 218 -21.52 15.18 9.38
CA ASN A 218 -20.13 15.62 9.44
C ASN A 218 -19.25 15.05 8.31
N ASP A 219 -19.66 13.94 7.71
CA ASP A 219 -18.90 13.21 6.69
C ASP A 219 -19.75 12.90 5.47
N SER A 220 -20.56 13.88 5.08
CA SER A 220 -21.56 13.70 4.03
C SER A 220 -20.96 13.26 2.69
N VAL A 221 -19.70 13.59 2.39
CA VAL A 221 -19.01 13.10 1.17
C VAL A 221 -18.85 11.58 1.18
N PHE A 222 -18.26 11.03 2.24
CA PHE A 222 -18.04 9.59 2.37
C PHE A 222 -19.33 8.84 2.66
N HIS A 223 -20.23 9.42 3.46
CA HIS A 223 -21.53 8.83 3.74
C HIS A 223 -22.37 8.62 2.46
N LYS A 224 -22.46 9.67 1.61
CA LYS A 224 -23.16 9.58 0.31
C LYS A 224 -22.57 8.48 -0.56
N LEU A 225 -21.24 8.42 -0.66
CA LEU A 225 -20.54 7.38 -1.41
C LEU A 225 -20.90 5.97 -0.87
N PHE A 226 -20.78 5.75 0.44
CA PHE A 226 -21.01 4.44 1.05
C PHE A 226 -22.47 3.97 0.96
N LYS A 227 -23.43 4.90 1.07
CA LYS A 227 -24.87 4.58 0.96
C LYS A 227 -25.35 4.42 -0.47
N THR A 228 -24.55 4.78 -1.46
CA THR A 228 -24.94 4.60 -2.87
C THR A 228 -25.02 3.09 -3.19
N PRO A 229 -26.14 2.60 -3.74
CA PRO A 229 -26.31 1.20 -4.11
C PRO A 229 -25.20 0.68 -5.02
N VAL A 230 -24.95 -0.64 -4.97
CA VAL A 230 -23.98 -1.29 -5.87
C VAL A 230 -24.47 -1.11 -7.31
N GLY A 231 -23.63 -0.56 -8.19
CA GLY A 231 -23.96 -0.39 -9.60
C GLY A 231 -23.06 0.65 -10.27
N GLU A 232 -23.32 0.92 -11.55
CA GLU A 232 -22.52 1.82 -12.40
C GLU A 232 -22.37 3.24 -11.83
N ASN A 233 -23.30 3.68 -11.00
CA ASN A 233 -23.33 5.02 -10.43
C ASN A 233 -22.73 5.13 -9.02
N ARG A 234 -22.14 4.05 -8.47
CA ARG A 234 -21.64 4.07 -7.09
C ARG A 234 -20.52 5.09 -6.88
N GLY A 235 -19.72 5.40 -7.90
CA GLY A 235 -18.53 6.23 -7.76
C GLY A 235 -17.38 5.50 -7.06
N HIS A 236 -16.27 6.21 -6.87
CA HIS A 236 -15.01 5.65 -6.38
C HIS A 236 -14.47 6.43 -5.18
N ILE A 237 -13.83 5.75 -4.22
CA ILE A 237 -13.28 6.42 -3.01
C ILE A 237 -12.25 7.50 -3.36
N ARG A 238 -11.46 7.29 -4.41
CA ARG A 238 -10.53 8.29 -4.97
C ARG A 238 -11.22 9.64 -5.25
N ASP A 239 -12.42 9.61 -5.83
CA ASP A 239 -13.13 10.83 -6.21
C ASP A 239 -13.74 11.52 -4.98
N ALA A 240 -14.22 10.73 -4.01
CA ALA A 240 -14.63 11.24 -2.71
C ALA A 240 -13.46 11.88 -1.94
N CYS A 241 -12.28 11.26 -1.94
CA CYS A 241 -11.06 11.83 -1.38
C CYS A 241 -10.67 13.13 -2.08
N LYS A 242 -10.65 13.16 -3.42
CA LYS A 242 -10.36 14.37 -4.21
C LYS A 242 -11.28 15.53 -3.83
N LYS A 243 -12.57 15.23 -3.66
CA LYS A 243 -13.56 16.21 -3.19
C LYS A 243 -13.29 16.65 -1.75
N ALA A 244 -13.05 15.70 -0.85
CA ALA A 244 -12.79 15.97 0.55
C ALA A 244 -11.52 16.80 0.78
N TYR A 245 -10.50 16.64 -0.07
CA TYR A 245 -9.28 17.45 -0.01
C TYR A 245 -9.56 18.95 -0.23
N GLY A 246 -10.61 19.29 -0.98
CA GLY A 246 -11.06 20.66 -1.18
C GLY A 246 -11.91 21.25 -0.04
N LEU A 247 -12.16 20.48 1.04
CA LEU A 247 -12.97 20.91 2.19
C LEU A 247 -12.08 21.29 3.38
N SER A 248 -12.57 22.16 4.26
CA SER A 248 -11.95 22.43 5.56
C SER A 248 -12.61 21.60 6.67
N SER A 249 -11.94 21.50 7.83
CA SER A 249 -12.50 20.84 9.03
C SER A 249 -13.77 21.51 9.57
N SER A 250 -14.04 22.75 9.16
CA SER A 250 -15.18 23.58 9.62
C SER A 250 -16.14 23.97 8.48
N GLU A 251 -16.15 23.22 7.38
CA GLU A 251 -16.92 23.55 6.18
C GLU A 251 -18.42 23.76 6.48
N SER A 252 -18.93 24.95 6.13
CA SER A 252 -20.34 25.32 6.24
C SER A 252 -21.06 25.08 4.92
N GLY A 253 -21.16 23.80 4.51
CA GLY A 253 -21.78 23.40 3.25
C GLY A 253 -22.56 22.08 3.32
N SER A 254 -23.17 21.70 2.19
CA SER A 254 -23.83 20.40 2.02
C SER A 254 -22.84 19.23 1.93
N ASP A 255 -21.58 19.54 1.60
CA ASP A 255 -20.48 18.60 1.56
C ASP A 255 -19.54 18.86 2.73
N LYS A 256 -19.32 17.81 3.52
CA LYS A 256 -18.50 17.84 4.73
C LYS A 256 -17.66 16.57 4.79
N ALA A 257 -16.47 16.72 5.35
CA ALA A 257 -15.55 15.63 5.64
C ALA A 257 -14.70 16.01 6.85
N THR A 258 -14.76 15.19 7.90
CA THR A 258 -13.92 15.36 9.08
C THR A 258 -12.48 14.98 8.75
N GLU A 259 -11.53 15.68 9.36
CA GLU A 259 -10.11 15.38 9.19
C GLU A 259 -9.79 13.90 9.47
N ALA A 260 -10.39 13.36 10.54
CA ALA A 260 -10.23 11.96 10.93
C ALA A 260 -10.64 11.00 9.80
N ASN A 261 -11.80 11.21 9.16
CA ASN A 261 -12.25 10.35 8.06
C ASN A 261 -11.49 10.61 6.76
N VAL A 262 -11.02 11.84 6.50
CA VAL A 262 -10.12 12.12 5.38
C VAL A 262 -8.82 11.35 5.53
N LEU A 263 -8.18 11.40 6.70
CA LEU A 263 -6.97 10.62 6.97
C LEU A 263 -7.25 9.11 6.92
N LYS A 264 -8.37 8.66 7.49
CA LYS A 264 -8.80 7.26 7.46
C LYS A 264 -8.87 6.69 6.06
N PHE A 265 -9.57 7.37 5.15
CA PHE A 265 -9.85 6.82 3.83
C PHE A 265 -8.82 7.22 2.77
N CYS A 266 -8.07 8.29 2.98
CA CYS A 266 -7.27 8.91 1.92
C CYS A 266 -5.77 8.97 2.21
N SER A 267 -5.30 8.46 3.35
CA SER A 267 -3.87 8.28 3.65
C SER A 267 -3.47 6.81 3.62
N LEU A 268 -2.18 6.50 3.75
CA LEU A 268 -1.70 5.11 3.92
C LEU A 268 -1.95 4.55 5.32
N LYS A 269 -1.63 5.32 6.36
CA LYS A 269 -1.77 4.88 7.76
C LYS A 269 -3.23 4.76 8.21
N GLY A 270 -4.13 5.49 7.55
CA GLY A 270 -5.53 5.60 7.97
C GLY A 270 -5.71 6.45 9.25
N LYS A 271 -4.67 7.19 9.68
CA LYS A 271 -4.64 8.04 10.87
C LYS A 271 -3.37 8.91 10.89
N GLU A 272 -3.28 9.82 11.84
CA GLU A 272 -2.03 10.48 12.28
C GLU A 272 -1.35 9.70 13.41
#